data_AF-A0A3B8L235-F1
#
_entry.id   AF-A0A3B8L235-F1
#
_cell.length_a   1.000
_cell.length_b   1.000
_cell.length_c   1.000
_cell.angle_alpha   90.00
_cell.angle_beta   90.00
_cell.angle_gamma   90.00
#
_symmetry.space_group_name_H-M   'P 1'
#
loop_
_entity.id
_entity.type
_entity.pdbx_description
1 polymer ?
#
loop_
_entity_poly.entity_id
_entity_poly.type
_entity_poly.pdbx_seq_one_letter_code
_entity_poly.pdbx_strand_id
1 'polypeptide(L)'
;MYLKMAKRFLLETDKRLAWKFFRIMGVGGVRSVLKYRSRLKRGEFFPPFLYVSIINSCNLRCQGCWVDVSAKQERIDIEAMSKMIGEAQAMGNVFFGIVGGEPFMHPEILE
;
A
#
# COMPACT_ATOMS: atom_id res chain seq x y z
N MET A 1 -25.68 14.27 -11.21
CA MET A 1 -24.89 13.84 -10.02
C MET A 1 -23.38 13.93 -10.26
N TYR A 2 -22.83 13.23 -11.27
CA TYR A 2 -21.38 13.21 -11.55
C TYR A 2 -20.79 14.59 -11.90
N LEU A 3 -21.48 15.41 -12.69
CA LEU A 3 -21.03 16.78 -13.00
C LEU A 3 -20.90 17.66 -11.73
N LYS A 4 -21.80 17.48 -10.76
CA LYS A 4 -21.74 18.19 -9.47
C LYS A 4 -20.52 17.72 -8.67
N MET A 5 -20.26 16.42 -8.60
CA MET A 5 -19.09 15.88 -7.91
C MET A 5 -17.77 16.29 -8.58
N ALA A 6 -17.70 16.26 -9.92
CA ALA A 6 -16.54 16.72 -10.67
C ALA A 6 -16.28 18.22 -10.44
N LYS A 7 -17.33 19.05 -10.44
CA LYS A 7 -17.22 20.47 -10.11
C LYS A 7 -16.65 20.69 -8.70
N ARG A 8 -17.11 19.93 -7.71
CA ARG A 8 -16.59 20.01 -6.33
C ARG A 8 -15.13 19.55 -6.24
N PHE A 9 -14.78 18.44 -6.89
CA PHE A 9 -13.39 17.99 -6.95
C PHE A 9 -12.48 19.04 -7.60
N LEU A 10 -12.95 19.72 -8.65
CA LEU A 10 -12.18 20.75 -9.33
C LEU A 10 -12.17 22.10 -8.59
N LEU A 11 -13.17 22.47 -7.80
CA LEU A 11 -13.23 23.80 -7.21
C LEU A 11 -12.94 23.83 -5.71
N GLU A 12 -13.29 22.75 -4.97
CA GLU A 12 -13.17 22.69 -3.52
C GLU A 12 -11.91 21.94 -3.06
N THR A 13 -11.34 21.06 -3.90
CA THR A 13 -10.16 20.27 -3.50
C THR A 13 -8.88 21.06 -3.68
N ASP A 14 -7.98 20.97 -2.70
CA ASP A 14 -6.64 21.52 -2.78
C ASP A 14 -5.90 20.97 -4.02
N LYS A 15 -5.45 21.90 -4.87
CA LYS A 15 -4.82 21.59 -6.16
C LYS A 15 -3.49 20.86 -6.01
N ARG A 16 -2.75 21.13 -4.94
CA ARG A 16 -1.49 20.43 -4.63
C ARG A 16 -1.77 18.98 -4.27
N LEU A 17 -2.80 18.71 -3.47
CA LEU A 17 -3.18 17.34 -3.10
C LEU A 17 -3.73 16.58 -4.30
N ALA A 18 -4.60 17.21 -5.10
CA ALA A 18 -5.12 16.61 -6.33
C ALA A 18 -3.99 16.26 -7.32
N TRP A 19 -3.03 17.17 -7.49
CA TRP A 19 -1.84 16.91 -8.32
C TRP A 19 -0.96 15.79 -7.75
N LYS A 20 -0.70 15.79 -6.44
CA LYS A 20 0.07 14.73 -5.77
C LYS A 20 -0.58 13.36 -5.97
N PHE A 21 -1.90 13.27 -5.81
CA PHE A 21 -2.67 12.06 -6.06
C PHE A 21 -2.57 11.63 -7.53
N PHE A 22 -2.82 12.54 -8.47
CA PHE A 22 -2.72 12.26 -9.90
C PHE A 22 -1.34 11.74 -10.30
N ARG A 23 -0.27 12.38 -9.79
CA ARG A 23 1.12 11.98 -10.09
C ARG A 23 1.49 10.62 -9.49
N ILE A 24 1.15 10.38 -8.23
CA ILE A 24 1.56 9.16 -7.51
C ILE A 24 0.64 8.00 -7.88
N MET A 25 -0.66 8.14 -7.60
CA MET A 25 -1.64 7.07 -7.74
C MET A 25 -2.09 6.89 -9.19
N GLY A 26 -2.26 7.98 -9.94
CA GLY A 26 -2.61 7.93 -11.36
C GLY A 26 -1.44 7.48 -12.22
N VAL A 27 -0.49 8.39 -12.47
CA VAL A 27 0.64 8.14 -13.38
C VAL A 27 1.56 7.04 -12.86
N GLY A 28 1.95 7.12 -11.57
CA GLY A 28 2.78 6.08 -10.94
C GLY A 28 2.11 4.71 -10.93
N GLY A 29 0.82 4.65 -10.59
CA GLY A 29 0.04 3.41 -10.57
C GLY A 29 -0.07 2.76 -11.95
N VAL A 30 -0.40 3.54 -12.98
CA VAL A 30 -0.41 3.07 -14.38
C VAL A 30 0.97 2.55 -14.78
N ARG A 31 2.05 3.28 -14.45
CA ARG A 31 3.42 2.85 -14.74
C ARG A 31 3.78 1.53 -14.04
N SER A 32 3.35 1.34 -12.79
CA SER A 32 3.56 0.08 -12.05
C SER A 32 2.90 -1.11 -12.76
N VAL A 33 1.63 -0.95 -13.16
CA VAL A 33 0.88 -1.99 -13.87
C VAL A 33 1.49 -2.29 -15.25
N LEU A 34 1.92 -1.27 -15.98
CA LEU A 34 2.59 -1.46 -17.28
C LEU A 34 3.92 -2.20 -17.14
N LYS A 35 4.72 -1.88 -16.11
CA LYS A 35 5.96 -2.61 -15.80
C LYS A 35 5.69 -4.07 -15.45
N TYR A 36 4.69 -4.35 -14.61
CA TYR A 36 4.26 -5.70 -14.30
C TYR A 36 3.88 -6.49 -15.56
N ARG A 37 3.04 -5.91 -16.43
CA ARG A 37 2.66 -6.53 -17.71
C ARG A 37 3.87 -6.80 -18.61
N SER A 38 4.84 -5.89 -18.65
CA SER A 38 6.08 -6.05 -19.42
C SER A 38 6.94 -7.20 -18.88
N ARG A 39 7.10 -7.31 -17.56
CA ARG A 39 7.84 -8.39 -16.88
C ARG A 39 7.21 -9.76 -17.09
N LEU A 40 5.89 -9.84 -16.97
CA LEU A 40 5.15 -11.08 -17.23
C LEU A 40 5.40 -11.64 -18.62
N LYS A 41 5.51 -10.78 -19.65
CA LYS A 41 5.84 -11.21 -21.02
C LYS A 41 7.24 -11.82 -21.15
N ARG A 42 8.15 -11.52 -20.21
CA ARG A 42 9.51 -12.10 -20.13
C ARG A 42 9.59 -13.30 -19.18
N GLY A 43 8.49 -13.72 -18.57
CA GLY A 43 8.47 -14.77 -17.55
C GLY A 43 8.94 -14.30 -16.16
N GLU A 44 9.15 -13.00 -15.96
CA GLU A 44 9.50 -12.43 -14.66
C GLU A 44 8.23 -12.04 -13.88
N PHE A 45 8.06 -12.53 -12.65
CA PHE A 45 6.95 -12.13 -11.80
C PHE A 45 7.39 -11.09 -10.77
N PHE A 46 6.80 -9.89 -10.83
CA PHE A 46 6.93 -8.89 -9.79
C PHE A 46 5.64 -8.08 -9.68
N PRO A 47 4.91 -8.15 -8.55
CA PRO A 47 3.55 -7.63 -8.45
C PRO A 47 3.52 -6.09 -8.52
N PRO A 48 2.46 -5.49 -9.12
CA PRO A 48 2.33 -4.04 -9.26
C PRO A 48 1.83 -3.33 -7.99
N PHE A 49 1.40 -4.11 -6.99
CA PHE A 49 0.88 -3.67 -5.69
C PHE A 49 1.41 -4.63 -4.62
N LEU A 50 1.77 -4.11 -3.45
CA LEU A 50 2.22 -4.93 -2.33
C LEU A 50 1.34 -4.68 -1.11
N TYR A 51 0.85 -5.75 -0.50
CA TYR A 51 0.23 -5.70 0.82
C TYR A 51 1.22 -6.31 1.81
N VAL A 52 1.68 -5.52 2.77
CA VAL A 52 2.73 -5.89 3.72
C VAL A 52 2.09 -6.13 5.07
N SER A 53 2.13 -7.38 5.54
CA SER A 53 1.71 -7.75 6.89
C SER A 53 2.80 -7.36 7.88
N ILE A 54 2.60 -6.30 8.64
CA ILE A 54 3.64 -5.73 9.51
C ILE A 54 3.63 -6.30 10.94
N ILE A 55 2.50 -6.87 11.36
CA ILE A 55 2.31 -7.41 12.71
C ILE A 55 1.18 -8.44 12.70
N ASN A 56 1.23 -9.47 13.53
CA ASN A 56 0.13 -10.46 13.66
C ASN A 56 -0.79 -10.23 14.87
N SER A 57 -0.39 -9.42 15.85
CA SER A 57 -1.23 -9.07 17.00
C SER A 57 -2.36 -8.13 16.61
N CYS A 58 -3.54 -8.34 17.21
CA CYS A 58 -4.72 -7.52 17.01
C CYS A 58 -5.50 -7.40 18.32
N ASN A 59 -6.17 -6.28 18.53
CA ASN A 59 -7.07 -6.04 19.66
C ASN A 59 -8.44 -6.75 19.49
N LEU A 60 -8.71 -7.34 18.32
CA LEU A 60 -9.97 -8.01 17.98
C LEU A 60 -9.74 -9.47 17.54
N ARG A 61 -10.82 -10.28 17.61
CA ARG A 61 -10.85 -11.69 17.17
C ARG A 61 -12.06 -11.92 16.25
N CYS A 62 -11.96 -11.42 15.03
CA CYS A 62 -13.05 -11.51 14.06
C CYS A 62 -13.32 -12.97 13.63
N GLN A 63 -14.59 -13.35 13.47
CA GLN A 63 -14.98 -14.71 13.04
C GLN A 63 -14.34 -15.11 11.70
N GLY A 64 -14.13 -14.16 10.78
CA GLY A 64 -13.49 -14.36 9.48
C GLY A 64 -12.02 -13.94 9.42
N CYS A 65 -11.32 -13.87 10.56
CA CYS A 65 -9.91 -13.51 10.57
C CYS A 65 -9.05 -14.61 9.93
N TRP A 66 -8.21 -14.23 8.98
CA TRP A 66 -7.22 -15.13 8.36
C TRP A 66 -5.88 -15.15 9.09
N VAL A 67 -5.68 -14.22 10.04
CA VAL A 67 -4.46 -14.07 10.85
C VAL A 67 -4.64 -14.80 12.18
N ASP A 68 -3.66 -15.62 12.56
CA ASP A 68 -3.61 -16.24 13.89
C ASP A 68 -3.14 -15.24 14.94
N VAL A 69 -4.09 -14.49 15.49
CA VAL A 69 -3.86 -13.49 16.56
C VAL A 69 -3.59 -14.13 17.94
N SER A 70 -3.66 -15.46 18.06
CA SER A 70 -3.26 -16.22 19.26
C SER A 70 -1.83 -16.73 19.19
N ALA A 71 -1.22 -16.74 18.01
CA ALA A 71 0.17 -17.12 17.84
C ALA A 71 1.11 -16.15 18.59
N LYS A 72 2.37 -16.57 18.72
CA LYS A 72 3.43 -15.71 19.24
C LYS A 72 3.48 -14.43 18.42
N GLN A 73 3.60 -13.29 19.10
CA GLN A 73 3.68 -12.00 18.41
C GLN A 73 4.91 -11.97 17.50
N GLU A 74 4.64 -11.67 16.23
CA GLU A 74 5.63 -11.43 15.20
C GLU A 74 5.35 -10.08 14.57
N ARG A 75 6.41 -9.31 14.39
CA ARG A 75 6.37 -7.98 13.78
C ARG A 75 7.56 -7.81 12.87
N ILE A 76 7.37 -7.06 11.79
CA ILE A 76 8.48 -6.67 10.93
C ILE A 76 9.31 -5.60 11.63
N ASP A 77 10.62 -5.63 11.44
CA ASP A 77 11.50 -4.53 11.84
C ASP A 77 11.32 -3.33 10.89
N ILE A 78 11.37 -2.10 11.41
CA ILE A 78 11.13 -0.87 10.62
C ILE A 78 12.22 -0.65 9.56
N GLU A 79 13.47 -0.98 9.85
CA GLU A 79 14.55 -0.88 8.87
C GLU A 79 14.37 -1.91 7.75
N ALA A 80 14.01 -3.14 8.12
CA ALA A 80 13.68 -4.20 7.16
C ALA A 80 12.49 -3.81 6.26
N MET A 81 11.43 -3.23 6.85
CA MET A 81 10.27 -2.72 6.11
C MET A 81 10.68 -1.59 5.16
N SER A 82 11.46 -0.62 5.65
CA SER A 82 11.94 0.52 4.85
C SER A 82 12.79 0.07 3.67
N LYS A 83 13.69 -0.90 3.90
CA LYS A 83 14.50 -1.52 2.85
C LYS A 83 13.64 -2.21 1.80
N MET A 84 12.69 -3.05 2.22
CA MET A 84 11.77 -3.74 1.31
C MET A 84 10.96 -2.76 0.46
N ILE A 85 10.46 -1.68 1.05
CA ILE A 85 9.72 -0.63 0.34
C ILE A 85 10.63 0.06 -0.69
N GLY A 86 11.86 0.41 -0.31
CA GLY A 86 12.85 1.02 -1.21
C GLY A 86 13.18 0.14 -2.41
N GLU A 87 13.41 -1.15 -2.18
CA GLU A 87 13.65 -2.14 -3.25
C GLU A 87 12.43 -2.27 -4.17
N ALA A 88 11.22 -2.32 -3.61
CA ALA A 88 10.00 -2.37 -4.40
C ALA A 88 9.76 -1.10 -5.23
N GLN A 89 10.08 0.07 -4.67
CA GLN A 89 10.03 1.36 -5.38
C GLN A 89 11.03 1.42 -6.53
N ALA A 90 12.25 0.89 -6.35
CA ALA A 90 13.23 0.75 -7.43
C ALA A 90 12.68 -0.13 -8.56
N MET A 91 11.93 -1.18 -8.20
CA MET A 91 11.19 -2.02 -9.14
C MET A 91 9.95 -1.33 -9.74
N GLY A 92 9.59 -0.13 -9.30
CA GLY A 92 8.54 0.70 -9.87
C GLY A 92 7.17 0.59 -9.19
N ASN A 93 7.09 -0.04 -8.01
CA ASN A 93 5.88 0.01 -7.19
C ASN A 93 5.72 1.38 -6.53
N VAL A 94 4.47 1.82 -6.43
CA VAL A 94 4.10 3.09 -5.79
C VAL A 94 2.96 2.94 -4.78
N PHE A 95 2.43 1.72 -4.64
CA PHE A 95 1.26 1.42 -3.85
C PHE A 95 1.56 0.28 -2.89
N PHE A 96 1.36 0.58 -1.61
CA PHE A 96 1.64 -0.32 -0.50
C PHE A 96 0.42 -0.29 0.42
N GLY A 97 -0.20 -1.45 0.62
CA GLY A 97 -1.19 -1.64 1.67
C GLY A 97 -0.49 -2.13 2.93
N ILE A 98 -0.65 -1.41 4.04
CA ILE A 98 -0.19 -1.87 5.35
C ILE A 98 -1.31 -2.72 5.94
N VAL A 99 -1.01 -3.99 6.20
CA VAL A 99 -1.95 -4.98 6.73
C VAL A 99 -1.30 -5.74 7.88
N GLY A 100 -2.01 -6.74 8.41
CA GLY A 100 -1.54 -7.59 9.51
C GLY A 100 -2.72 -8.04 10.36
N GLY A 101 -2.49 -8.10 11.67
CA GLY A 101 -3.53 -7.96 12.68
C GLY A 101 -4.01 -6.51 12.71
N GLU A 102 -3.65 -5.76 13.75
CA GLU A 102 -3.92 -4.31 13.83
C GLU A 102 -2.62 -3.51 13.64
N PRO A 103 -2.41 -2.85 12.49
CA PRO A 103 -1.19 -2.09 12.21
C PRO A 103 -0.82 -1.07 13.30
N PHE A 104 -1.80 -0.40 13.91
CA PHE A 104 -1.55 0.57 14.97
C PHE A 104 -1.09 -0.05 16.30
N MET A 105 -1.07 -1.38 16.42
CA MET A 105 -0.43 -2.07 17.54
C MET A 105 1.09 -2.23 17.35
N HIS A 106 1.63 -1.93 16.17
CA HIS A 106 3.07 -1.90 15.97
C HIS A 106 3.65 -0.63 16.62
N PRO A 107 4.53 -0.74 17.63
CA PRO A 107 4.93 0.39 18.48
C PRO A 107 5.60 1.53 17.70
N GLU A 108 6.36 1.19 16.66
CA GLU A 108 7.18 2.11 15.89
C GLU A 108 6.54 2.51 14.54
N ILE A 109 5.23 2.27 14.32
CA ILE A 109 4.61 2.46 12.99
C ILE A 109 4.43 3.93 12.58
N LEU A 110 4.44 4.85 13.54
CA LEU A 110 4.32 6.30 13.33
C LEU A 110 5.65 7.05 13.47
N GLU A 111 6.72 6.32 13.80
CA GLU A 111 8.09 6.85 13.82
C GLU A 111 8.63 6.94 12.38
#